data_AF-A0A4P7ZDJ7-F1
#
_entry.id   AF-A0A4P7ZDJ7-F1
#
_cell.length_a   1.000
_cell.length_b   1.000
_cell.length_c   1.000
_cell.angle_alpha   90.00
_cell.angle_beta   90.00
_cell.angle_gamma   90.00
#
_symmetry.space_group_name_H-M   'P 1'
#
loop_
_entity.id
_entity.type
_entity.pdbx_description
1 polymer ?
#
loop_
_entity_poly.entity_id
_entity_poly.type
_entity_poly.pdbx_seq_one_letter_code
_entity_poly.pdbx_strand_id
1 'polypeptide(L)'
;MLKEFRKATGGDASEGVKEILDLVKMDWPGAAKAMERLGKFLGDTVTVPGLEGHKPLAFAAYEKALAAYQEAMGQEDPVRLAALIETLLTEAADGLTKVEIVDAVGRVWNPADGKSVSEWNKDRNKIEVREGSQPMSKEDLYDILMTVTTDGTTRQIIAEAKTYYPEGTVPDPFPKPTTSLH
;
A
#
# COMPACT_ATOMS: atom_id res chain seq x y z
N MET A 1 6.44 -11.74 7.23
CA MET A 1 5.47 -11.37 6.17
C MET A 1 4.37 -12.43 6.03
N LEU A 2 4.61 -13.62 5.47
CA LEU A 2 3.56 -14.67 5.31
C LEU A 2 2.95 -15.19 6.64
N LYS A 3 3.73 -15.29 7.71
CA LYS A 3 3.21 -15.68 9.04
C LYS A 3 2.26 -14.63 9.64
N GLU A 4 2.58 -13.35 9.50
CA GLU A 4 1.71 -12.25 9.93
C GLU A 4 0.50 -12.13 9.00
N PHE A 5 0.68 -12.40 7.71
CA PHE A 5 -0.39 -12.46 6.71
C PHE A 5 -1.46 -13.49 7.06
N ARG A 6 -1.03 -14.71 7.40
CA ARG A 6 -1.90 -15.82 7.79
C ARG A 6 -2.62 -15.57 9.12
N LYS A 7 -2.04 -14.77 10.01
CA LYS A 7 -2.64 -14.41 11.31
C LYS A 7 -3.75 -13.37 11.15
N ALA A 8 -3.68 -12.51 10.12
CA ALA A 8 -4.63 -11.42 9.89
C ALA A 8 -5.85 -11.79 9.01
N THR A 9 -5.77 -12.83 8.17
CA THR A 9 -6.81 -13.12 7.16
C THR A 9 -7.73 -14.30 7.44
N GLY A 10 -7.54 -15.03 8.54
CA GLY A 10 -8.41 -16.16 8.87
C GLY A 10 -8.43 -17.23 7.78
N GLY A 11 -7.34 -17.98 7.63
CA GLY A 11 -7.33 -19.29 6.95
C GLY A 11 -7.50 -19.29 5.43
N ASP A 12 -8.71 -19.05 4.92
CA ASP A 12 -9.10 -19.32 3.53
C ASP A 12 -8.73 -18.20 2.54
N ALA A 13 -8.89 -16.92 2.94
CA ALA A 13 -8.39 -15.79 2.15
C ALA A 13 -6.85 -15.77 2.06
N SER A 14 -6.17 -16.62 2.85
CA SER A 14 -4.71 -16.65 2.93
C SER A 14 -4.03 -17.46 1.82
N GLU A 15 -4.74 -18.39 1.16
CA GLU A 15 -4.15 -19.29 0.15
C GLU A 15 -3.99 -18.56 -1.20
N GLY A 16 -5.07 -18.01 -1.77
CA GLY A 16 -5.02 -17.28 -3.04
C GLY A 16 -4.14 -16.03 -2.98
N VAL A 17 -4.16 -15.31 -1.86
CA VAL A 17 -3.27 -14.15 -1.65
C VAL A 17 -1.80 -14.56 -1.53
N LYS A 18 -1.52 -15.72 -0.93
CA LYS A 18 -0.17 -16.29 -0.88
C LYS A 18 0.32 -16.69 -2.27
N GLU A 19 -0.52 -17.30 -3.08
CA GLU A 19 -0.18 -17.66 -4.46
C GLU A 19 0.18 -16.43 -5.30
N ILE A 20 -0.64 -15.37 -5.24
CA ILE A 20 -0.37 -14.13 -5.97
C ILE A 20 0.91 -13.46 -5.44
N LEU A 21 1.11 -13.44 -4.12
CA LEU A 21 2.32 -12.90 -3.53
C LEU A 21 3.57 -13.69 -3.94
N ASP A 22 3.47 -15.01 -4.07
CA ASP A 22 4.57 -15.86 -4.51
C ASP A 22 4.85 -15.66 -6.01
N LEU A 23 3.83 -15.46 -6.84
CA LEU A 23 3.98 -15.02 -8.24
C LEU A 23 4.68 -13.66 -8.33
N VAL A 24 4.22 -12.67 -7.56
CA VAL A 24 4.84 -11.33 -7.53
C VAL A 24 6.31 -11.40 -7.11
N LYS A 25 6.67 -12.25 -6.14
CA LYS A 25 8.08 -12.43 -5.74
C LYS A 25 8.92 -13.08 -6.83
N MET A 26 8.35 -14.01 -7.59
CA MET A 26 9.04 -14.74 -8.64
C MET A 26 9.24 -13.84 -9.88
N ASP A 27 8.17 -13.21 -10.34
CA ASP A 27 8.16 -12.42 -11.56
C ASP A 27 8.74 -11.02 -11.33
N TRP A 28 8.48 -10.44 -10.15
CA TRP A 28 8.80 -9.04 -9.83
C TRP A 28 9.43 -8.85 -8.45
N PRO A 29 10.69 -9.29 -8.23
CA PRO A 29 11.37 -9.13 -6.94
C PRO A 29 11.42 -7.68 -6.43
N GLY A 30 11.46 -6.68 -7.32
CA GLY A 30 11.41 -5.26 -6.97
C GLY A 30 10.07 -4.84 -6.35
N ALA A 31 8.97 -5.38 -6.86
CA ALA A 31 7.63 -5.09 -6.36
C ALA A 31 7.40 -5.71 -4.99
N ALA A 32 7.82 -6.97 -4.82
CA ALA A 32 7.81 -7.62 -3.52
C ALA A 32 8.62 -6.81 -2.48
N LYS A 33 9.81 -6.30 -2.86
CA LYS A 33 10.62 -5.40 -2.02
C LYS A 33 9.89 -4.12 -1.65
N ALA A 34 9.14 -3.51 -2.56
CA ALA A 34 8.35 -2.33 -2.28
C ALA A 34 7.26 -2.61 -1.23
N MET A 35 6.56 -3.74 -1.35
CA MET A 35 5.64 -4.21 -0.32
C MET A 35 6.36 -4.39 1.02
N GLU A 36 7.49 -5.09 1.08
CA GLU A 36 8.21 -5.27 2.36
C GLU A 36 8.63 -3.94 3.00
N ARG A 37 9.10 -3.00 2.17
CA ARG A 37 9.54 -1.68 2.62
C ARG A 37 8.36 -0.87 3.14
N LEU A 38 7.19 -0.92 2.50
CA LEU A 38 5.98 -0.29 3.01
C LEU A 38 5.62 -0.84 4.39
N GLY A 39 5.64 -2.17 4.54
CA GLY A 39 5.36 -2.83 5.82
C GLY A 39 6.34 -2.43 6.92
N LYS A 40 7.63 -2.29 6.59
CA LYS A 40 8.64 -1.79 7.53
C LYS A 40 8.45 -0.31 7.86
N PHE A 41 8.07 0.49 6.86
CA PHE A 41 7.92 1.93 6.99
C PHE A 41 6.74 2.29 7.91
N LEU A 42 5.58 1.67 7.68
CA LEU A 42 4.37 1.90 8.47
C LEU A 42 4.36 1.07 9.76
N GLY A 43 4.84 -0.17 9.71
CA GLY A 43 4.72 -1.13 10.81
C GLY A 43 3.29 -1.63 11.01
N ASP A 44 3.15 -2.64 11.87
CA ASP A 44 1.85 -3.29 12.14
C ASP A 44 0.96 -2.48 13.10
N THR A 45 1.51 -1.43 13.71
CA THR A 45 0.81 -0.59 14.71
C THR A 45 -0.09 0.46 14.09
N VAL A 46 0.09 0.77 12.79
CA VAL A 46 -0.71 1.76 12.09
C VAL A 46 -1.99 1.11 11.60
N THR A 47 -3.07 1.29 12.34
CA THR A 47 -4.41 0.81 11.97
C THR A 47 -5.27 2.03 11.65
N VAL A 48 -6.05 1.95 10.56
CA VAL A 48 -6.99 3.02 10.20
C VAL A 48 -8.35 2.69 10.80
N PRO A 49 -8.94 3.59 11.61
CA PRO A 49 -10.31 3.44 12.08
C PRO A 49 -11.29 3.30 10.90
N GLY A 50 -12.17 2.31 10.97
CA GLY A 50 -13.11 1.97 9.88
C GLY A 50 -12.62 0.90 8.91
N LEU A 51 -11.37 0.44 8.99
CA LEU A 51 -10.97 -0.84 8.35
C LEU A 51 -11.51 -1.99 9.20
N GLU A 52 -12.24 -2.92 8.56
CA GLU A 52 -12.77 -4.11 9.25
C GLU A 52 -11.65 -4.88 9.95
N GLY A 53 -11.86 -5.20 11.24
CA GLY A 53 -10.99 -6.07 12.02
C GLY A 53 -9.70 -5.45 12.58
N HIS A 54 -9.58 -4.11 12.67
CA HIS A 54 -8.35 -3.44 13.16
C HIS A 54 -7.08 -3.86 12.40
N LYS A 55 -7.25 -4.10 11.10
CA LYS A 55 -6.19 -4.56 10.20
C LYS A 55 -5.14 -3.45 10.00
N PRO A 56 -3.83 -3.78 10.00
CA PRO A 56 -2.79 -2.79 9.73
C PRO A 56 -2.95 -2.16 8.34
N LEU A 57 -2.64 -0.87 8.22
CA LEU A 57 -2.79 -0.11 6.97
C LEU A 57 -1.98 -0.72 5.82
N ALA A 58 -0.72 -1.06 6.06
CA ALA A 58 0.12 -1.72 5.07
C ALA A 58 -0.51 -3.02 4.56
N PHE A 59 -1.19 -3.74 5.45
CA PHE A 59 -1.84 -4.99 5.12
C PHE A 59 -3.08 -4.77 4.25
N ALA A 60 -3.95 -3.80 4.59
CA ALA A 60 -5.09 -3.44 3.76
C ALA A 60 -4.66 -3.01 2.34
N ALA A 61 -3.58 -2.24 2.25
CA ALA A 61 -2.99 -1.85 0.98
C ALA A 61 -2.48 -3.05 0.16
N TYR A 62 -1.91 -4.07 0.81
CA TYR A 62 -1.48 -5.31 0.12
C TYR A 62 -2.64 -6.06 -0.51
N GLU A 63 -3.77 -6.22 0.19
CA GLU A 63 -4.91 -6.95 -0.35
C GLU A 63 -5.46 -6.27 -1.61
N LYS A 64 -5.59 -4.94 -1.58
CA LYS A 64 -6.02 -4.15 -2.74
C LYS A 64 -5.02 -4.22 -3.89
N ALA A 65 -3.72 -4.11 -3.58
CA ALA A 65 -2.67 -4.20 -4.58
C ALA A 65 -2.64 -5.58 -5.27
N LEU A 66 -2.77 -6.66 -4.51
CA LEU A 66 -2.76 -8.02 -5.06
C LEU A 66 -4.03 -8.31 -5.87
N ALA A 67 -5.18 -7.74 -5.49
CA ALA A 67 -6.39 -7.78 -6.30
C ALA A 67 -6.19 -7.04 -7.64
N ALA A 68 -5.61 -5.84 -7.63
CA ALA A 68 -5.32 -5.09 -8.86
C ALA A 68 -4.32 -5.82 -9.76
N TYR A 69 -3.30 -6.47 -9.18
CA TYR A 69 -2.38 -7.32 -9.94
C TYR A 69 -3.09 -8.51 -10.59
N GLN A 70 -4.00 -9.15 -9.86
CA GLN A 70 -4.79 -10.26 -10.37
C GLN A 70 -5.73 -9.82 -11.50
N GLU A 71 -6.38 -8.67 -11.39
CA GLU A 71 -7.23 -8.10 -12.44
C GLU A 71 -6.45 -7.74 -13.70
N ALA A 72 -5.17 -7.35 -13.54
CA ALA A 72 -4.28 -7.09 -14.65
C ALA A 72 -3.68 -8.38 -15.27
N MET A 73 -4.02 -9.59 -14.78
CA MET A 73 -3.54 -10.85 -15.36
C MET A 73 -4.04 -11.01 -16.80
N GLY A 74 -3.14 -10.79 -17.76
CA GLY A 74 -3.47 -10.72 -19.19
C GLY A 74 -2.95 -9.45 -19.87
N GLN A 75 -2.56 -8.45 -19.08
CA GLN A 75 -1.84 -7.26 -19.55
C GLN A 75 -0.33 -7.51 -19.64
N GLU A 76 0.37 -6.62 -20.34
CA GLU A 76 1.83 -6.63 -20.39
C GLU A 76 2.46 -6.45 -19.01
N ASP A 77 3.65 -7.02 -18.86
CA ASP A 77 4.46 -7.02 -17.65
C ASP A 77 4.57 -5.65 -16.95
N PRO A 78 4.92 -4.55 -17.64
CA PRO A 78 4.97 -3.22 -17.02
C PRO A 78 3.63 -2.75 -16.46
N VAL A 79 2.51 -3.10 -17.13
CA VAL A 79 1.16 -2.71 -16.71
C VAL A 79 0.75 -3.45 -15.45
N ARG A 80 1.01 -4.75 -15.39
CA ARG A 80 0.73 -5.57 -14.19
C ARG A 80 1.51 -5.05 -12.99
N LEU A 81 2.79 -4.72 -13.20
CA LEU A 81 3.62 -4.16 -12.15
C LEU A 81 3.13 -2.77 -11.71
N ALA A 82 2.78 -1.91 -12.67
CA ALA A 82 2.25 -0.59 -12.36
C ALA A 82 0.93 -0.69 -11.58
N ALA A 83 -0.01 -1.54 -11.99
CA ALA A 83 -1.27 -1.76 -11.29
C ALA A 83 -1.05 -2.16 -9.82
N LEU A 84 -0.12 -3.09 -9.57
CA LEU A 84 0.26 -3.49 -8.21
C LEU A 84 0.83 -2.31 -7.38
N ILE A 85 1.84 -1.62 -7.88
CA ILE A 85 2.54 -0.59 -7.10
C ILE A 85 1.70 0.68 -6.95
N GLU A 86 1.03 1.13 -8.01
CA GLU A 86 0.15 2.30 -7.96
C GLU A 86 -0.96 2.10 -6.94
N THR A 87 -1.61 0.93 -6.95
CA THR A 87 -2.67 0.61 -6.00
C THR A 87 -2.11 0.53 -4.58
N LEU A 88 -0.98 -0.15 -4.40
CA LEU A 88 -0.31 -0.26 -3.10
C LEU A 88 -0.04 1.12 -2.46
N LEU A 89 0.54 2.04 -3.22
CA LEU A 89 0.93 3.35 -2.71
C LEU A 89 -0.28 4.26 -2.54
N THR A 90 -1.25 4.19 -3.46
CA THR A 90 -2.49 4.99 -3.40
C THR A 90 -3.33 4.63 -2.17
N GLU A 91 -3.51 3.34 -1.90
CA GLU A 91 -4.29 2.86 -0.75
C GLU A 91 -3.60 3.19 0.57
N ALA A 92 -2.27 3.05 0.63
CA ALA A 92 -1.49 3.44 1.79
C ALA A 92 -1.53 4.96 2.02
N ALA A 93 -1.39 5.77 0.98
CA ALA A 93 -1.50 7.23 1.07
C ALA A 93 -2.89 7.65 1.52
N ASP A 94 -3.95 7.07 0.93
CA ASP A 94 -5.33 7.33 1.31
C ASP A 94 -5.60 7.00 2.79
N GLY A 95 -5.11 5.86 3.28
CA GLY A 95 -5.23 5.52 4.69
C GLY A 95 -4.46 6.47 5.60
N LEU A 96 -3.28 6.93 5.19
CA LEU A 96 -2.50 7.92 5.95
C LEU A 96 -3.21 9.28 6.06
N THR A 97 -4.01 9.70 5.06
CA THR A 97 -4.79 10.95 5.17
C THR A 97 -5.83 10.94 6.30
N LYS A 98 -6.16 9.76 6.83
CA LYS A 98 -7.22 9.54 7.83
C LYS A 98 -6.70 9.32 9.25
N VAL A 99 -5.39 9.28 9.43
CA VAL A 99 -4.78 9.00 10.75
C VAL A 99 -3.64 9.94 11.07
N GLU A 100 -3.51 10.25 12.35
CA GLU A 100 -2.32 10.88 12.91
C GLU A 100 -1.61 9.89 13.83
N ILE A 101 -0.29 9.81 13.71
CA ILE A 101 0.55 9.03 14.61
C ILE A 101 1.25 10.01 15.52
N VAL A 102 0.92 9.98 16.80
CA VAL A 102 1.36 10.96 17.80
C VAL A 102 2.15 10.30 18.92
N ASP A 103 3.17 11.00 19.42
CA ASP A 103 3.88 10.56 20.61
C ASP A 103 3.21 11.04 21.91
N ALA A 104 3.75 10.60 23.05
CA ALA A 104 3.21 10.95 24.37
C ALA A 104 3.21 12.46 24.69
N VAL A 105 3.97 13.28 23.95
CA VAL A 105 4.02 14.74 24.12
C VAL A 105 3.30 15.49 22.99
N GLY A 106 2.57 14.78 22.12
CA GLY A 106 1.73 15.36 21.07
C GLY A 106 2.47 15.72 19.79
N ARG A 107 3.71 15.26 19.58
CA ARG A 107 4.38 15.43 18.28
C ARG A 107 3.83 14.42 17.28
N VAL A 108 3.56 14.88 16.07
CA VAL A 108 3.07 14.04 14.97
C VAL A 108 4.26 13.46 14.20
N TRP A 109 4.19 12.18 13.85
CA TRP A 109 5.13 11.56 12.92
C TRP A 109 4.96 12.17 11.54
N ASN A 110 6.07 12.65 10.98
CA ASN A 110 6.10 13.20 9.63
C ASN A 110 6.72 12.18 8.67
N PRO A 111 5.95 11.63 7.72
CA PRO A 111 6.47 10.72 6.69
C PRO A 111 7.63 11.32 5.87
N ALA A 112 7.63 12.65 5.67
CA ALA A 112 8.65 13.35 4.88
C ALA A 112 10.06 13.28 5.48
N ASP A 113 10.19 12.98 6.78
CA ASP A 113 11.47 12.77 7.43
C ASP A 113 12.16 11.45 6.98
N GLY A 114 11.46 10.61 6.20
CA GLY A 114 11.97 9.35 5.67
C GLY A 114 12.17 8.25 6.72
N LYS A 115 11.86 8.53 8.00
CA LYS A 115 11.96 7.57 9.10
C LYS A 115 10.70 6.73 9.17
N SER A 116 10.85 5.41 9.31
CA SER A 116 9.71 4.55 9.63
C SER A 116 9.08 4.93 10.97
N VAL A 117 7.82 4.55 11.17
CA VAL A 117 7.12 4.72 12.45
C VAL A 117 7.90 4.07 13.58
N SER A 118 8.48 2.89 13.34
CA SER A 118 9.29 2.18 14.33
C SER A 118 10.55 2.94 14.71
N GLU A 119 11.26 3.53 13.74
CA GLU A 119 12.47 4.31 13.98
C GLU A 119 12.16 5.62 14.69
N TRP A 120 11.05 6.27 14.34
CA TRP A 120 10.59 7.47 15.01
C TRP A 120 10.19 7.19 16.47
N ASN A 121 9.58 6.02 16.74
CA ASN A 121 9.16 5.63 18.09
C ASN A 121 10.32 5.27 19.05
N LYS A 122 11.51 4.92 18.55
CA LYS A 122 12.66 4.48 19.40
C LYS A 122 12.98 5.43 20.56
N ASP A 123 12.77 6.73 20.35
CA ASP A 123 13.09 7.77 21.33
C ASP A 123 11.86 8.34 22.07
N ARG A 124 10.66 7.77 21.86
CA ARG A 124 9.38 8.43 22.18
C ARG A 124 8.49 7.71 23.21
N ASN A 125 8.94 6.59 23.77
CA ASN A 125 8.35 5.82 24.88
C ASN A 125 6.88 5.38 24.75
N LYS A 126 6.11 5.87 23.76
CA LYS A 126 4.83 5.34 23.27
C LYS A 126 4.37 6.17 22.07
N ILE A 127 3.75 5.52 21.10
CA ILE A 127 2.98 6.18 20.04
C ILE A 127 1.51 5.77 20.13
N GLU A 128 0.64 6.63 19.65
CA GLU A 128 -0.79 6.40 19.50
C GLU A 128 -1.21 6.76 18.08
N VAL A 129 -2.11 5.96 17.51
CA VAL A 129 -2.73 6.23 16.22
C VAL A 129 -4.14 6.73 16.50
N ARG A 130 -4.48 7.91 15.99
CA ARG A 130 -5.79 8.55 16.19
C ARG A 130 -6.43 8.86 14.85
N GLU A 131 -7.76 8.93 14.81
CA GLU A 131 -8.44 9.59 13.70
C GLU A 131 -8.00 11.05 13.64
N GLY A 132 -7.58 11.49 12.47
CA GLY A 132 -7.03 12.81 12.25
C GLY A 132 -6.65 12.98 10.80
N SER A 133 -6.07 14.13 10.45
CA SER A 133 -5.61 14.37 9.10
C SER A 133 -4.12 14.66 9.13
N GLN A 134 -3.33 13.80 8.49
CA GLN A 134 -1.94 14.14 8.20
C GLN A 134 -1.89 15.54 7.57
N PRO A 135 -0.95 16.41 7.97
CA PRO A 135 -0.79 17.74 7.39
C PRO A 135 -0.12 17.66 6.00
N MET A 136 -0.51 16.69 5.18
CA MET A 136 0.04 16.39 3.87
C MET A 136 -1.09 15.97 2.92
N SER A 137 -1.00 16.35 1.65
CA SER A 137 -1.95 15.89 0.64
C SER A 137 -1.77 14.40 0.35
N LYS A 138 -2.77 13.78 -0.28
CA LYS A 138 -2.67 12.38 -0.73
C LYS A 138 -1.53 12.22 -1.74
N GLU A 139 -1.35 13.20 -2.61
CA GLU A 139 -0.32 13.26 -3.63
C GLU A 139 1.08 13.35 -3.00
N ASP A 140 1.27 14.20 -1.99
CA ASP A 140 2.55 14.31 -1.28
C ASP A 140 2.88 13.00 -0.55
N LEU A 141 1.88 12.39 0.10
CA LEU A 141 2.05 11.10 0.77
C LEU A 141 2.40 9.99 -0.22
N TYR A 142 1.74 9.97 -1.37
CA TYR A 142 2.05 9.04 -2.44
C TYR A 142 3.51 9.19 -2.90
N ASP A 143 3.98 10.42 -3.16
CA ASP A 143 5.34 10.67 -3.62
C ASP A 143 6.40 10.28 -2.57
N ILE A 144 6.12 10.51 -1.29
CA ILE A 144 6.96 10.06 -0.18
C ILE A 144 7.00 8.53 -0.16
N LEU A 145 5.84 7.87 -0.21
CA LEU A 145 5.77 6.41 -0.20
C LEU A 145 6.48 5.81 -1.41
N MET A 146 6.30 6.39 -2.60
CA MET A 146 7.03 6.02 -3.81
C MET A 146 8.54 6.12 -3.55
N THR A 147 9.01 7.22 -2.96
CA THR A 147 10.43 7.46 -2.69
C THR A 147 11.03 6.46 -1.71
N VAL A 148 10.36 6.21 -0.58
CA VAL A 148 10.90 5.37 0.52
C VAL A 148 10.72 3.88 0.30
N THR A 149 9.76 3.46 -0.54
CA THR A 149 9.46 2.04 -0.75
C THR A 149 10.02 1.49 -2.06
N THR A 150 10.17 2.29 -3.11
CA THR A 150 10.62 1.80 -4.42
C THR A 150 12.08 2.10 -4.70
N ASP A 151 12.73 1.29 -5.55
CA ASP A 151 14.05 1.60 -6.12
C ASP A 151 13.92 2.24 -7.51
N GLY A 152 15.06 2.72 -8.05
CA GLY A 152 15.08 3.41 -9.34
C GLY A 152 14.55 2.56 -10.50
N THR A 153 14.85 1.27 -10.50
CA THR A 153 14.35 0.33 -11.52
C THR A 153 12.84 0.18 -11.46
N THR A 154 12.28 0.00 -10.27
CA THR A 154 10.82 -0.09 -10.08
C THR A 154 10.13 1.20 -10.55
N ARG A 155 10.68 2.37 -10.20
CA ARG A 155 10.16 3.67 -10.66
C ARG A 155 10.21 3.83 -12.18
N GLN A 156 11.28 3.35 -12.82
CA GLN A 156 11.42 3.41 -14.27
C GLN A 156 10.35 2.55 -14.95
N ILE A 157 10.11 1.33 -14.49
CA ILE A 157 9.09 0.46 -15.09
C ILE A 157 7.69 1.06 -14.94
N ILE A 158 7.39 1.68 -13.80
CA ILE A 158 6.12 2.40 -13.58
C ILE A 158 5.99 3.59 -14.54
N ALA A 159 7.07 4.36 -14.72
CA ALA A 159 7.08 5.48 -15.66
C ALA A 159 6.87 5.00 -17.11
N GLU A 160 7.51 3.89 -17.50
CA GLU A 160 7.32 3.26 -18.81
C GLU A 160 5.86 2.79 -18.99
N ALA A 161 5.28 2.13 -17.99
CA ALA A 161 3.89 1.72 -18.04
C ALA A 161 2.94 2.92 -18.27
N LYS A 162 3.19 4.06 -17.62
CA LYS A 162 2.41 5.30 -17.81
C LYS A 162 2.56 5.89 -19.22
N THR A 163 3.70 5.70 -19.89
CA THR A 163 3.88 6.16 -21.27
C THR A 163 3.14 5.32 -22.29
N TYR A 164 2.97 4.02 -22.03
CA TYR A 164 2.26 3.12 -22.94
C TYR A 164 0.76 3.00 -22.63
N TYR A 165 0.36 3.31 -21.39
CA TYR A 165 -1.01 3.19 -20.90
C TYR A 165 -1.39 4.39 -20.03
N PRO A 166 -1.64 5.58 -20.63
CA PRO A 166 -2.03 6.77 -19.89
C PRO A 166 -3.37 6.58 -19.17
N GLU A 167 -3.60 7.33 -18.09
CA GLU A 167 -4.80 7.25 -17.25
C GLU A 167 -6.09 7.04 -18.06
N GLY A 168 -6.82 5.96 -17.75
CA GLY A 168 -8.05 5.57 -18.45
C GLY A 168 -7.92 4.44 -19.48
N THR A 169 -6.72 3.91 -19.77
CA THR A 169 -6.54 2.69 -20.59
C THR A 169 -6.27 1.42 -19.78
N VAL A 170 -5.98 1.56 -18.49
CA VAL A 170 -6.14 0.45 -17.53
C VAL A 170 -7.63 0.34 -17.25
N PRO A 171 -8.25 -0.86 -17.32
CA PRO A 171 -9.64 -1.03 -16.93
C PRO A 171 -9.87 -0.37 -15.56
N ASP A 172 -10.89 0.47 -15.45
CA ASP A 172 -11.30 1.05 -14.18
C ASP A 172 -11.39 -0.09 -13.14
N PRO A 173 -10.57 -0.11 -12.07
CA PRO A 173 -10.63 -1.16 -11.06
C PRO A 173 -11.96 -1.11 -10.27
N PHE A 174 -12.76 -0.07 -10.50
CA PHE A 174 -14.11 0.08 -9.97
C PHE A 174 -15.09 0.39 -11.10
N PRO A 175 -15.46 -0.59 -11.96
CA PRO A 175 -16.57 -0.37 -12.88
C PRO A 175 -17.79 -0.01 -12.03
N LYS A 176 -18.28 1.23 -12.17
CA LYS A 176 -19.52 1.66 -11.52
C LYS A 176 -20.57 0.60 -11.84
N PRO A 177 -21.32 0.08 -10.84
CA PRO A 177 -22.35 -0.90 -11.13
C PRO A 177 -23.30 -0.28 -12.16
N THR A 178 -23.31 -0.87 -13.36
CA THR A 178 -24.30 -0.53 -14.38
C THR A 178 -25.65 -0.81 -13.76
N THR A 179 -26.31 0.25 -13.33
CA THR A 179 -27.70 0.21 -12.92
C THR A 179 -28.50 0.01 -14.20
N SER A 180 -28.58 -1.24 -14.66
CA SER A 180 -29.59 -1.65 -15.63
C SER A 180 -30.92 -1.67 -14.89
N LEU A 181 -31.57 -0.51 -14.83
CA LEU A 181 -33.01 -0.44 -14.60
C LEU A 181 -33.69 -0.86 -15.90
N HIS A 182 -34.22 -2.07 -15.90
CA HIS A 182 -35.34 -2.47 -16.76
C HIS A 182 -36.60 -2.53 -15.91
#